data_AF-A0A9E1LH19-F1
#
_entry.id   AF-A0A9E1LH19-F1
#
_cell.length_a   1.000
_cell.length_b   1.000
_cell.length_c   1.000
_cell.angle_alpha   90.00
_cell.angle_beta   90.00
_cell.angle_gamma   90.00
#
_symmetry.space_group_name_H-M   'P 1'
#
loop_
_entity.id
_entity.type
_entity.pdbx_description
1 polymer ?
#
loop_
_entity_poly.entity_id
_entity_poly.type
_entity_poly.pdbx_seq_one_letter_code
_entity_poly.pdbx_strand_id
1 'polypeptide(L)' 'DEVLKNAFVLQPLAEVAGDHIHPVTGKTYSQHWQNYDRDKQKLWPVAFAWRGINLPPSA' A
#
# COMPACT_ATOMS: atom_id res chain seq x y z
N ASP A 1 12.13 7.19 -6.48
CA ASP A 1 11.92 6.13 -7.50
C ASP A 1 11.28 4.84 -7.01
N GLU A 2 11.55 4.37 -5.79
CA GLU A 2 11.05 3.05 -5.34
C GLU A 2 9.58 3.01 -4.92
N VAL A 3 9.05 4.13 -4.39
CA VAL A 3 7.70 4.23 -3.83
C VAL A 3 6.60 3.79 -4.80
N LEU A 4 6.71 4.14 -6.08
CA LEU A 4 5.70 3.82 -7.10
C LEU A 4 5.92 2.46 -7.78
N LYS A 5 7.08 1.83 -7.55
CA LYS A 5 7.45 0.55 -8.20
C LYS A 5 7.10 -0.64 -7.33
N ASN A 6 7.19 -0.47 -6.02
CA ASN A 6 6.99 -1.54 -5.05
C ASN A 6 5.56 -1.53 -4.51
N ALA A 7 4.78 -2.57 -4.81
CA ALA A 7 3.42 -2.74 -4.33
C ALA A 7 3.34 -2.73 -2.79
N PHE A 8 4.33 -3.32 -2.10
CA PHE A 8 4.41 -3.34 -0.64
C PHE A 8 4.67 -1.95 -0.01
N VAL A 9 5.03 -0.95 -0.83
CA VAL A 9 5.12 0.46 -0.41
C VAL A 9 3.88 1.23 -0.85
N LEU A 10 3.49 1.08 -2.12
CA LEU A 10 2.43 1.86 -2.72
C LEU A 10 1.04 1.53 -2.15
N GLN A 11 0.73 0.25 -1.92
CA GLN A 11 -0.57 -0.15 -1.36
C GLN A 11 -0.77 0.41 0.05
N PRO A 12 0.15 0.23 1.03
CA PRO A 12 -0.03 0.83 2.35
C PRO A 12 -0.17 2.36 2.31
N LEU A 13 0.60 3.06 1.46
CA LEU A 13 0.47 4.51 1.31
C LEU A 13 -0.89 4.92 0.75
N ALA A 14 -1.44 4.16 -0.19
CA ALA A 14 -2.79 4.40 -0.71
C ALA A 14 -3.88 4.15 0.34
N GLU A 15 -3.68 3.19 1.25
CA GLU A 15 -4.62 2.86 2.33
C GLU A 15 -4.62 3.92 3.44
N VAL A 16 -3.44 4.37 3.90
CA VAL A 16 -3.34 5.29 5.05
C VAL A 16 -3.31 6.77 4.66
N ALA A 17 -2.92 7.07 3.42
CA ALA A 17 -2.64 8.43 2.95
C ALA A 17 -3.06 8.63 1.48
N GLY A 18 -4.15 7.98 1.05
CA GLY A 18 -4.58 7.94 -0.34
C GLY A 18 -4.68 9.30 -1.05
N ASP A 19 -5.09 10.35 -0.34
CA ASP A 19 -5.27 11.70 -0.89
C ASP A 19 -3.98 12.54 -0.92
N HIS A 20 -2.89 12.07 -0.32
CA HIS A 20 -1.62 12.79 -0.36
C HIS A 20 -1.03 12.78 -1.77
N ILE A 21 -0.57 13.96 -2.20
CA ILE A 21 0.02 14.17 -3.52
C ILE A 21 1.48 13.71 -3.51
N HIS A 22 1.83 12.79 -4.40
CA HIS A 22 3.22 12.40 -4.60
C HIS A 22 4.01 13.59 -5.21
N PRO A 23 5.09 14.04 -4.56
CA PRO A 23 5.70 15.35 -4.82
C PRO A 23 6.30 15.51 -6.21
N VAL A 24 6.65 14.41 -6.87
CA VAL A 24 7.27 14.44 -8.21
C VAL A 24 6.23 14.35 -9.33
N THR A 25 5.14 13.62 -9.10
CA THR A 25 4.17 13.29 -10.17
C THR A 25 2.89 14.12 -10.11
N GLY A 26 2.64 14.83 -9.00
CA GLY A 26 1.43 15.65 -8.83
C GLY A 26 0.12 14.86 -8.74
N LYS A 27 0.20 13.54 -8.57
CA LYS A 27 -0.94 12.61 -8.46
C LYS A 27 -1.04 12.07 -7.04
N THR A 28 -2.24 11.71 -6.61
CA THR A 28 -2.44 11.13 -5.28
C THR A 28 -1.95 9.68 -5.22
N TYR A 29 -1.62 9.17 -4.04
CA TYR A 29 -1.24 7.76 -3.88
C TYR A 29 -2.37 6.80 -4.29
N SER A 30 -3.64 7.17 -4.06
CA SER A 30 -4.79 6.43 -4.58
C SER A 30 -4.78 6.32 -6.11
N GLN A 31 -4.50 7.40 -6.82
CA GLN A 31 -4.42 7.38 -8.29
C GLN A 31 -3.28 6.49 -8.79
N HIS A 32 -2.13 6.49 -8.12
CA HIS A 32 -1.03 5.60 -8.46
C HIS A 32 -1.39 4.14 -8.21
N TRP A 33 -2.02 3.82 -7.08
CA TRP A 33 -2.42 2.46 -6.76
C TRP A 33 -3.51 1.90 -7.70
N GLN A 34 -4.46 2.75 -8.12
CA GLN A 34 -5.46 2.39 -9.12
C GLN A 34 -4.86 2.02 -10.48
N ASN A 35 -3.74 2.67 -10.85
CA ASN A 35 -3.04 2.42 -12.11
C ASN A 35 -1.91 1.39 -11.99
N TYR A 36 -1.67 0.83 -10.79
CA TYR A 36 -0.60 -0.14 -10.57
C TYR A 36 -1.00 -1.51 -11.11
N ASP A 37 -0.09 -2.14 -11.85
CA ASP A 37 -0.25 -3.51 -12.33
C ASP A 37 -0.01 -4.51 -11.18
N ARG A 38 -1.12 -4.98 -10.58
CA ARG A 38 -1.12 -5.85 -9.39
C ARG A 38 -0.57 -7.26 -9.67
N ASP A 39 -0.48 -7.67 -10.93
CA ASP A 39 0.08 -8.97 -11.31
C ASP A 39 1.61 -8.97 -11.23
N LYS A 40 2.26 -7.79 -11.21
CA LYS A 40 3.72 -7.66 -11.08
C LYS A 40 4.25 -8.13 -9.74
N GLN A 41 3.50 -7.89 -8.66
CA GLN A 41 3.94 -8.19 -7.29
C GLN A 41 2.75 -8.62 -6.46
N LYS A 42 2.65 -9.92 -6.20
CA LYS A 42 1.62 -10.50 -5.33
C LYS A 42 1.91 -10.12 -3.88
N LEU A 43 0.89 -9.63 -3.19
CA LEU A 43 0.95 -9.30 -1.78
C LEU A 43 0.03 -10.26 -1.01
N TRP A 44 0.51 -10.69 0.16
CA TRP A 44 -0.29 -11.43 1.11
C TRP A 44 -0.15 -10.77 2.48
N PRO A 45 -1.25 -10.64 3.24
CA PRO A 45 -1.16 -10.22 4.63
C PRO A 45 -0.27 -11.18 5.40
N VAL A 46 0.63 -10.64 6.22
CA VAL A 46 1.40 -11.42 7.18
C VAL A 46 0.66 -11.43 8.51
N ALA A 47 0.63 -12.58 9.17
CA ALA A 47 0.09 -12.66 10.53
C ALA A 47 0.96 -11.79 11.45
N PHE A 48 0.35 -10.77 12.05
CA PHE A 48 1.06 -9.86 12.94
C PHE A 48 0.42 -9.87 14.33
N ALA A 49 1.13 -10.42 15.32
CA ALA A 49 0.68 -10.42 16.71
C ALA A 49 1.23 -9.21 17.47
N TRP A 50 0.38 -8.25 17.80
CA TRP A 50 0.74 -7.08 18.60
C TRP A 50 0.15 -7.19 20.00
N ARG A 51 1.00 -7.24 21.04
CA ARG A 51 0.59 -7.41 22.45
C ARG A 51 -0.35 -8.62 22.69
N GLY A 52 -0.16 -9.69 21.92
CA GLY A 52 -0.99 -10.89 21.98
C GLY A 52 -2.29 -10.83 21.16
N ILE A 53 -2.51 -9.76 20.39
CA ILE A 53 -3.66 -9.59 19.48
C ILE A 53 -3.19 -9.81 18.05
N ASN A 54 -3.82 -10.71 17.30
CA ASN A 54 -3.56 -10.90 15.88
C ASN A 54 -4.19 -9.78 15.04
N LEU A 55 -3.39 -9.17 14.18
CA LEU A 55 -3.75 -8.06 13.29
C LEU A 55 -3.52 -8.43 11.81
N PRO A 56 -4.42 -7.97 10.91
CA PRO A 56 -5.77 -7.47 11.23
C PRO A 56 -6.58 -8.59 11.91
N PRO A 57 -7.55 -8.26 12.79
CA PRO A 57 -8.37 -9.27 13.42
C PRO A 57 -9.02 -10.11 12.31
N SER A 58 -8.92 -11.43 12.43
CA SER A 58 -9.59 -12.35 11.51
C SER A 58 -11.07 -11.95 11.44
N ALA A 59 -11.56 -11.68 10.23
CA ALA A 59 -12.96 -11.41 9.97
C ALA A 59 -13.85 -12.57 10.42
#